data_AF-R7C5N2-F1
#
_entry.id   AF-R7C5N2-F1
#
_cell.length_a   1.000
_cell.length_b   1.000
_cell.length_c   1.000
_cell.angle_alpha   90.00
_cell.angle_beta   90.00
_cell.angle_gamma   90.00
#
_symmetry.space_group_name_H-M   'P 1'
#
loop_
_entity.id
_entity.type
_entity.pdbx_description
1 polymer ?
#
loop_
_entity_poly.entity_id
_entity_poly.type
_entity_poly.pdbx_seq_one_letter_code
_entity_poly.pdbx_strand_id
1 'polypeptide(L)'
;MRVNIYYGGRGLIDDPTLYVLEKITKVLDELRVTVERYNLYEDKRAITVLPKTLKEADGVILAASLEWFGFGGFLHQFLDACWLYGDKEKLSHMYMMPVVMATTYGEREAEYSLIRAWEMLGGVPGEGICAYVDNHVEFEMNAQFGLMIEKKTENFYRMISKKAVAFPNSSVAVKRNVLRTSNLSLTPQESEQLSEYVSNDNYVKKQKEDIEELASLFKGMLGEEKDEDDYVERLKSHFFPMEGLKAVFRIDLVEEKSSLIIDINDSKLNCYRGTVEQADVTAKVKTAVFEQVLDGTKTFQSAFMSGELSAQGNFKILRNFDTIFRFQNI
;
A
#
# COMPACT_ATOMS: atom_id res chain seq x y z
N MET A 1 -21.65 31.26 10.22
CA MET A 1 -20.57 30.39 10.70
C MET A 1 -20.90 28.98 10.26
N ARG A 2 -19.94 28.25 9.71
CA ARG A 2 -20.13 26.87 9.26
C ARG A 2 -19.20 25.92 10.00
N VAL A 3 -19.74 24.80 10.47
CA VAL A 3 -19.00 23.75 11.17
C VAL A 3 -19.20 22.43 10.46
N ASN A 4 -18.10 21.78 10.07
CA ASN A 4 -18.15 20.44 9.49
C ASN A 4 -17.85 19.40 10.58
N ILE A 5 -18.68 18.36 10.66
CA ILE A 5 -18.47 17.21 11.56
C ILE A 5 -17.98 16.05 10.70
N TYR A 6 -16.80 15.50 11.03
CA TYR A 6 -16.30 14.26 10.44
C TYR A 6 -16.40 13.15 11.47
N TYR A 7 -17.33 12.23 11.25
CA TYR A 7 -17.58 11.11 12.13
C TYR A 7 -16.86 9.85 11.62
N GLY A 8 -15.90 9.38 12.41
CA GLY A 8 -15.04 8.22 12.12
C GLY A 8 -15.54 6.88 12.66
N GLY A 9 -16.69 6.86 13.34
CA GLY A 9 -17.29 5.62 13.82
C GLY A 9 -17.96 4.81 12.71
N ARG A 10 -18.65 3.74 13.09
CA ARG A 10 -19.29 2.79 12.15
C ARG A 10 -20.79 3.00 11.96
N GLY A 11 -21.38 3.98 12.66
CA GLY A 11 -22.82 4.23 12.62
C GLY A 11 -23.65 3.18 13.37
N LEU A 12 -23.07 2.56 14.40
CA LEU A 12 -23.79 1.64 15.28
C LEU A 12 -24.81 2.43 16.11
N ILE A 13 -26.01 1.89 16.29
CA ILE A 13 -27.13 2.58 16.96
C ILE A 13 -26.79 2.91 18.42
N ASP A 14 -26.04 2.03 19.08
CA ASP A 14 -25.60 2.14 20.47
C ASP A 14 -24.29 2.93 20.64
N ASP A 15 -23.78 3.57 19.58
CA ASP A 15 -22.57 4.38 19.66
C ASP A 15 -22.85 5.70 20.40
N PRO A 16 -22.28 5.90 21.61
CA PRO A 16 -22.49 7.12 22.39
C PRO A 16 -22.00 8.39 21.68
N THR A 17 -21.08 8.27 20.71
CA THR A 17 -20.61 9.39 19.90
C THR A 17 -21.75 10.03 19.13
N LEU A 18 -22.71 9.23 18.64
CA LEU A 18 -23.86 9.72 17.88
C LEU A 18 -24.73 10.66 18.72
N TYR A 19 -25.02 10.26 19.96
CA TYR A 19 -25.77 11.10 20.90
C TYR A 19 -25.06 12.44 21.16
N VAL A 20 -23.74 12.40 21.40
CA VAL A 20 -22.95 13.63 21.61
C VAL A 20 -23.01 14.53 20.39
N LEU A 21 -22.88 13.97 19.18
CA LEU A 21 -22.98 14.72 17.93
C LEU A 21 -24.37 15.32 17.70
N GLU A 22 -25.44 14.61 18.03
CA GLU A 22 -26.81 15.13 17.95
C GLU A 22 -27.01 16.32 18.89
N LYS A 23 -26.53 16.21 20.14
CA LYS A 23 -26.56 17.31 21.11
C LYS A 23 -25.76 18.51 20.65
N ILE A 24 -24.53 18.30 20.17
CA ILE A 24 -23.69 19.35 19.58
C ILE A 24 -24.44 20.04 18.44
N THR A 25 -25.01 19.25 17.52
CA THR A 25 -25.72 19.78 16.33
C THR A 25 -26.90 20.64 16.75
N LYS A 26 -27.68 20.19 17.74
CA LYS A 26 -28.80 20.96 18.28
C LYS A 26 -28.36 22.30 18.88
N VAL A 27 -27.32 22.31 19.71
CA VAL A 27 -26.80 23.55 20.32
C VAL A 27 -26.28 24.51 19.26
N LEU A 28 -25.56 24.00 18.25
CA LEU A 28 -25.05 24.81 17.16
C LEU A 28 -26.17 25.37 16.27
N ASP A 29 -27.23 24.59 16.02
CA ASP A 29 -28.42 25.04 15.29
C ASP A 29 -29.17 26.16 16.03
N GLU A 30 -29.34 26.02 17.35
CA GLU A 30 -29.90 27.08 18.22
C GLU A 30 -29.07 28.38 18.16
N LEU A 31 -27.75 28.26 17.99
CA LEU A 31 -26.81 29.38 17.80
C LEU A 31 -26.72 29.86 16.33
N ARG A 32 -27.57 29.36 15.43
CA ARG A 32 -27.63 29.70 13.99
C ARG A 32 -26.33 29.39 13.24
N VAL A 33 -25.68 28.28 13.61
CA VAL A 33 -24.50 27.75 12.93
C VAL A 33 -24.94 26.71 11.92
N THR A 34 -24.45 26.82 10.69
CA THR A 34 -24.68 25.78 9.68
C THR A 34 -23.78 24.58 10.00
N VAL A 35 -24.37 23.44 10.32
CA VAL A 35 -23.65 22.20 10.61
C VAL A 35 -23.81 21.25 9.45
N GLU A 36 -22.70 20.70 8.95
CA GLU A 36 -22.72 19.65 7.94
C GLU A 36 -21.95 18.44 8.45
N ARG A 37 -22.60 17.28 8.44
CA ARG A 37 -22.05 16.03 8.98
C ARG A 37 -21.66 15.08 7.85
N TYR A 38 -20.43 14.62 7.91
CA TYR A 38 -19.83 13.65 7.01
C TYR A 38 -19.57 12.35 7.78
N ASN A 39 -20.35 11.33 7.46
CA ASN A 39 -20.17 9.98 7.99
C ASN A 39 -19.13 9.26 7.14
N LEU A 40 -17.89 9.13 7.65
CA LEU A 40 -16.77 8.63 6.84
C LEU A 40 -16.92 7.16 6.43
N TYR A 41 -17.78 6.40 7.12
CA TYR A 41 -18.07 5.00 6.78
C TYR A 41 -18.98 4.84 5.56
N GLU A 42 -19.75 5.88 5.17
CA GLU A 42 -20.73 5.81 4.08
C GLU A 42 -20.06 5.79 2.70
N ASP A 43 -19.08 6.67 2.48
CA ASP A 43 -18.29 6.71 1.25
C ASP A 43 -16.78 6.81 1.56
N LYS A 44 -16.19 5.63 1.77
CA LYS A 44 -14.76 5.47 2.07
C LYS A 44 -13.86 6.03 0.97
N ARG A 45 -14.34 6.05 -0.27
CA ARG A 45 -13.55 6.49 -1.44
C ARG A 45 -13.52 8.00 -1.52
N ALA A 46 -14.65 8.63 -1.22
CA ALA A 46 -14.77 10.08 -1.18
C ALA A 46 -13.97 10.74 -0.04
N ILE A 47 -13.45 9.99 0.94
CA ILE A 47 -12.63 10.54 2.03
C ILE A 47 -11.47 11.38 1.49
N THR A 48 -10.85 10.96 0.39
CA THR A 48 -9.73 11.67 -0.26
C THR A 48 -10.10 13.05 -0.80
N VAL A 49 -11.37 13.27 -1.19
CA VAL A 49 -11.86 14.56 -1.71
C VAL A 49 -12.51 15.42 -0.63
N LEU A 50 -12.82 14.89 0.56
CA LEU A 50 -13.41 15.66 1.66
C LEU A 50 -12.60 16.91 2.10
N PRO A 51 -11.26 16.98 1.99
CA PRO A 51 -10.54 18.20 2.32
C PRO A 51 -11.06 19.46 1.59
N LYS A 52 -11.68 19.33 0.41
CA LYS A 52 -12.28 20.46 -0.31
C LYS A 52 -13.42 21.14 0.46
N THR A 53 -14.14 20.40 1.29
CA THR A 53 -15.27 20.93 2.07
C THR A 53 -14.80 21.83 3.20
N LEU A 54 -13.51 21.77 3.58
CA LEU A 54 -12.89 22.65 4.58
C LEU A 54 -12.77 24.10 4.09
N LYS A 55 -12.85 24.37 2.78
CA LYS A 55 -12.76 25.73 2.24
C LYS A 55 -13.85 26.65 2.81
N GLU A 56 -15.06 26.11 2.94
CA GLU A 56 -16.25 26.84 3.38
C GLU A 56 -16.49 26.76 4.89
N ALA A 57 -15.72 25.93 5.62
CA ALA A 57 -15.86 25.76 7.06
C ALA A 57 -15.09 26.85 7.84
N ASP A 58 -15.62 27.19 9.01
CA ASP A 58 -14.96 28.03 10.03
C ASP A 58 -14.45 27.19 11.22
N GLY A 59 -15.05 26.02 11.42
CA GLY A 59 -14.64 25.05 12.44
C GLY A 59 -14.92 23.62 12.01
N VAL A 60 -14.23 22.69 12.66
CA VAL A 60 -14.33 21.26 12.41
C VAL A 60 -14.55 20.51 13.73
N ILE A 61 -15.36 19.47 13.70
CA ILE A 61 -15.49 18.51 14.80
C ILE A 61 -15.00 17.16 14.30
N LEU A 62 -13.97 16.62 14.94
CA LEU A 62 -13.46 15.28 14.64
C LEU A 62 -14.00 14.31 15.68
N ALA A 63 -14.93 13.46 15.27
CA ALA A 63 -15.64 12.56 16.18
C ALA A 63 -15.19 11.11 15.99
N ALA A 64 -14.57 10.55 17.02
CA ALA A 64 -14.04 9.19 17.04
C ALA A 64 -14.82 8.31 18.02
N SER A 65 -15.22 7.13 17.53
CA SER A 65 -15.76 6.06 18.36
C SER A 65 -14.66 5.05 18.61
N LEU A 66 -14.22 4.93 19.87
CA LEU A 66 -13.10 4.08 20.25
C LEU A 66 -13.60 2.73 20.77
N GLU A 67 -13.34 1.69 19.98
CA GLU A 67 -13.67 0.29 20.30
C GLU A 67 -12.43 -0.57 20.59
N TRP A 68 -11.23 -0.11 20.19
CA TRP A 68 -9.98 -0.84 20.37
C TRP A 68 -8.79 0.06 20.66
N PHE A 69 -8.20 0.68 19.63
CA PHE A 69 -6.98 1.48 19.77
C PHE A 69 -6.94 2.62 18.74
N GLY A 70 -6.69 3.83 19.22
CA GLY A 70 -6.61 5.03 18.41
C GLY A 70 -7.96 5.50 17.85
N PHE A 71 -7.98 6.67 17.21
CA PHE A 71 -9.21 7.34 16.78
C PHE A 71 -9.84 6.78 15.49
N GLY A 72 -9.46 5.58 15.06
CA GLY A 72 -10.08 4.87 13.94
C GLY A 72 -9.52 5.19 12.55
N GLY A 73 -9.53 4.17 11.67
CA GLY A 73 -8.87 4.23 10.36
C GLY A 73 -9.45 5.26 9.38
N PHE A 74 -10.76 5.53 9.44
CA PHE A 74 -11.37 6.53 8.55
C PHE A 74 -10.95 7.96 8.89
N LEU A 75 -10.86 8.29 10.18
CA LEU A 75 -10.32 9.58 10.60
C LEU A 75 -8.83 9.71 10.27
N HIS A 76 -8.05 8.62 10.39
CA HIS A 76 -6.67 8.60 9.91
C HIS A 76 -6.60 8.94 8.41
N GLN A 77 -7.37 8.24 7.58
CA GLN A 77 -7.41 8.49 6.13
C GLN A 77 -7.84 9.92 5.80
N PHE A 78 -8.80 10.48 6.54
CA PHE A 78 -9.23 11.86 6.36
C PHE A 78 -8.12 12.86 6.73
N LEU A 79 -7.40 12.63 7.82
CA LEU A 79 -6.28 13.49 8.24
C LEU A 79 -5.09 13.38 7.28
N ASP A 80 -4.81 12.19 6.75
CA ASP A 80 -3.83 11.98 5.68
C ASP A 80 -4.23 12.71 4.40
N ALA A 81 -5.51 12.66 4.03
CA ALA A 81 -6.05 13.43 2.91
C ALA A 81 -5.93 14.95 3.18
N CYS A 82 -6.18 15.42 4.39
CA CYS A 82 -5.94 16.83 4.76
C CYS A 82 -4.45 17.18 4.70
N TRP A 83 -3.56 16.24 5.01
CA TRP A 83 -2.12 16.43 4.91
C TRP A 83 -1.69 16.60 3.45
N LEU A 84 -2.19 15.76 2.54
CA LEU A 84 -1.82 15.75 1.13
C LEU A 84 -2.53 16.85 0.32
N TYR A 85 -3.84 16.99 0.54
CA TYR A 85 -4.74 17.77 -0.32
C TYR A 85 -5.32 19.03 0.34
N GLY A 86 -5.19 19.16 1.65
CA GLY A 86 -5.77 20.27 2.40
C GLY A 86 -4.99 21.57 2.19
N ASP A 87 -5.72 22.66 1.92
CA ASP A 87 -5.18 24.03 1.89
C ASP A 87 -4.62 24.41 3.27
N LYS A 88 -3.29 24.56 3.36
CA LYS A 88 -2.58 24.84 4.61
C LYS A 88 -2.85 26.24 5.15
N GLU A 89 -3.10 27.20 4.29
CA GLU A 89 -3.41 28.56 4.70
C GLU A 89 -4.78 28.59 5.37
N LYS A 90 -5.78 27.96 4.73
CA LYS A 90 -7.12 27.83 5.31
C LYS A 90 -7.09 27.03 6.61
N LEU A 91 -6.37 25.90 6.65
CA LEU A 91 -6.21 25.09 7.85
C LEU A 91 -5.59 25.86 9.02
N SER A 92 -4.67 26.80 8.75
CA SER A 92 -4.01 27.58 9.81
C SER A 92 -4.94 28.48 10.63
N HIS A 93 -6.15 28.72 10.12
CA HIS A 93 -7.19 29.49 10.78
C HIS A 93 -8.41 28.64 11.15
N MET A 94 -8.31 27.32 10.99
CA MET A 94 -9.41 26.39 11.24
C MET A 94 -9.38 25.88 12.67
N TYR A 95 -10.47 26.12 13.40
CA TYR A 95 -10.67 25.61 14.75
C TYR A 95 -11.16 24.17 14.73
N MET A 96 -10.69 23.33 15.65
CA MET A 96 -11.12 21.93 15.75
C MET A 96 -11.51 21.55 17.18
N MET A 97 -12.64 20.88 17.34
CA MET A 97 -13.03 20.25 18.60
C MET A 97 -12.97 18.71 18.45
N PRO A 98 -12.15 18.01 19.24
CA PRO A 98 -12.16 16.56 19.24
C PRO A 98 -13.34 16.06 20.07
N VAL A 99 -14.01 15.02 19.59
CA VAL A 99 -15.06 14.29 20.32
C VAL A 99 -14.67 12.82 20.30
N VAL A 100 -14.33 12.25 21.45
CA VAL A 100 -13.87 10.87 21.58
C VAL A 100 -14.70 10.15 22.63
N MET A 101 -15.56 9.24 22.18
CA MET A 101 -16.30 8.36 23.09
C MET A 101 -15.73 6.96 22.98
N ALA A 102 -15.47 6.33 24.13
CA ALA A 102 -14.97 4.98 24.17
C ALA A 102 -15.92 4.07 24.94
N THR A 103 -16.16 2.89 24.39
CA THR A 103 -16.79 1.76 25.11
C THR A 103 -15.74 0.84 25.73
N THR A 104 -14.46 1.20 25.57
CA THR A 104 -13.29 0.55 26.16
C THR A 104 -12.30 1.61 26.62
N TYR A 105 -11.06 1.23 26.95
CA TYR A 105 -10.00 2.15 27.37
C TYR A 105 -9.30 2.86 26.19
N GLY A 106 -8.74 4.05 26.44
CA GLY A 106 -7.78 4.72 25.56
C GLY A 106 -8.27 6.04 24.95
N GLU A 107 -9.39 6.56 25.45
CA GLU A 107 -10.06 7.77 24.97
C GLU A 107 -9.14 9.00 25.07
N ARG A 108 -8.34 9.08 26.14
CA ARG A 108 -7.42 10.20 26.38
C ARG A 108 -6.28 10.21 25.38
N GLU A 109 -5.71 9.04 25.07
CA GLU A 109 -4.65 8.87 24.08
C GLU A 109 -5.17 9.18 22.68
N ALA A 110 -6.39 8.75 22.36
CA ALA A 110 -7.03 9.04 21.08
C ALA A 110 -7.33 10.54 20.92
N GLU A 111 -7.86 11.21 21.95
CA GLU A 111 -8.07 12.67 21.95
C GLU A 111 -6.74 13.42 21.76
N TYR A 112 -5.72 13.06 22.53
CA TYR A 112 -4.40 13.67 22.41
C TYR A 112 -3.82 13.50 21.00
N SER A 113 -4.00 12.32 20.40
CA SER A 113 -3.52 12.02 19.05
C SER A 113 -4.26 12.83 17.99
N LEU A 114 -5.57 13.04 18.13
CA LEU A 114 -6.35 13.92 17.24
C LEU A 114 -5.89 15.38 17.33
N ILE A 115 -5.69 15.88 18.55
CA ILE A 115 -5.17 17.24 18.79
C ILE A 115 -3.82 17.41 18.10
N ARG A 116 -2.89 16.48 18.34
CA ARG A 116 -1.54 16.48 17.73
C ARG A 116 -1.59 16.46 16.21
N ALA A 117 -2.41 15.58 15.62
CA ALA A 117 -2.55 15.49 14.18
C ALA A 117 -3.06 16.81 13.58
N TRP A 118 -4.04 17.45 14.22
CA TRP A 118 -4.58 18.73 13.77
C TRP A 118 -3.58 19.88 13.90
N GLU A 119 -2.80 19.93 14.99
CA GLU A 119 -1.70 20.89 15.14
C GLU A 119 -0.64 20.73 14.06
N MET A 120 -0.29 19.48 13.70
CA MET A 120 0.66 19.19 12.62
C MET A 120 0.14 19.69 11.27
N LEU A 121 -1.16 19.51 10.99
CA LEU A 121 -1.83 20.10 9.83
C LEU A 121 -1.78 21.63 9.84
N GLY A 122 -1.64 22.24 11.02
CA GLY A 122 -1.46 23.67 11.24
C GLY A 122 -2.68 24.35 11.85
N GLY A 123 -3.75 23.61 12.14
CA GLY A 123 -4.98 24.17 12.68
C GLY A 123 -4.94 24.41 14.19
N VAL A 124 -6.05 24.96 14.69
CA VAL A 124 -6.16 25.43 16.07
C VAL A 124 -7.05 24.47 16.87
N PRO A 125 -6.48 23.53 17.66
CA PRO A 125 -7.27 22.65 18.49
C PRO A 125 -7.91 23.44 19.65
N GLY A 126 -9.17 23.13 19.91
CA GLY A 126 -9.93 23.59 21.07
C GLY A 126 -10.12 22.49 22.10
N GLU A 127 -10.83 22.85 23.16
CA GLU A 127 -11.21 21.90 24.20
C GLU A 127 -12.24 20.89 23.68
N GLY A 128 -11.93 19.60 23.79
CA GLY A 128 -12.77 18.51 23.32
C GLY A 128 -13.69 17.90 24.35
N ILE A 129 -14.49 16.92 23.90
CA ILE A 129 -15.30 16.04 24.73
C ILE A 129 -14.67 14.65 24.65
N CYS A 130 -14.30 14.10 25.80
CA CYS A 130 -13.58 12.84 25.91
C CYS A 130 -14.16 12.06 27.08
N ALA A 131 -14.73 10.87 26.82
CA ALA A 131 -15.40 10.09 27.85
C ALA A 131 -15.40 8.58 27.57
N TYR A 132 -15.28 7.81 28.65
CA TYR A 132 -15.66 6.40 28.68
C TYR A 132 -17.16 6.27 28.96
N VAL A 133 -17.84 5.41 28.21
CA VAL A 133 -19.27 5.15 28.34
C VAL A 133 -19.49 3.64 28.46
N ASP A 134 -19.85 3.20 29.67
CA ASP A 134 -20.15 1.80 29.99
C ASP A 134 -21.54 1.39 29.49
N ASN A 135 -22.52 2.27 29.68
CA ASN A 135 -23.91 2.07 29.28
C ASN A 135 -24.43 3.32 28.56
N HIS A 136 -24.72 3.18 27.26
CA HIS A 136 -25.14 4.29 26.42
C HIS A 136 -26.48 4.90 26.89
N VAL A 137 -27.44 4.08 27.36
CA VAL A 137 -28.75 4.56 27.84
C VAL A 137 -28.59 5.44 29.07
N GLU A 138 -27.79 5.01 30.04
CA GLU A 138 -27.54 5.80 31.26
C GLU A 138 -26.83 7.12 30.94
N PHE A 139 -25.89 7.08 29.98
CA PHE A 139 -25.18 8.27 29.52
C PHE A 139 -26.13 9.28 28.86
N GLU A 140 -27.01 8.80 27.98
CA GLU A 140 -28.02 9.61 27.28
C GLU A 140 -29.04 10.23 28.25
N MET A 141 -29.49 9.47 29.25
CA MET A 141 -30.50 9.92 30.21
C MET A 141 -29.94 10.86 31.29
N ASN A 142 -28.62 10.96 31.44
CA ASN A 142 -28.02 11.80 32.46
C ASN A 142 -27.96 13.28 32.06
N ALA A 143 -28.82 14.08 32.70
CA ALA A 143 -28.92 15.52 32.43
C ALA A 143 -27.61 16.30 32.69
N GLN A 144 -26.75 15.85 33.61
CA GLN A 144 -25.48 16.52 33.89
C GLN A 144 -24.48 16.33 32.75
N PHE A 145 -24.43 15.15 32.13
CA PHE A 145 -23.60 14.90 30.95
C PHE A 145 -24.09 15.73 29.76
N GLY A 146 -25.41 15.80 29.56
CA GLY A 146 -26.02 16.69 28.57
C GLY A 146 -25.58 18.15 28.74
N LEU A 147 -25.68 18.68 29.96
CA LEU A 147 -25.25 20.06 30.26
C LEU A 147 -23.74 20.29 30.04
N MET A 148 -22.90 19.28 30.30
CA MET A 148 -21.46 19.36 30.02
C MET A 148 -21.17 19.42 28.52
N ILE A 149 -21.89 18.63 27.70
CA ILE A 149 -21.78 18.66 26.23
C ILE A 149 -22.19 20.05 25.71
N GLU A 150 -23.30 20.60 26.21
CA GLU A 150 -23.78 21.94 25.84
C GLU A 150 -22.73 23.02 26.14
N LYS A 151 -22.19 23.05 27.36
CA LYS A 151 -21.13 24.01 27.77
C LYS A 151 -19.88 23.92 26.90
N LYS A 152 -19.42 22.69 26.60
CA LYS A 152 -18.26 22.47 25.71
C LYS A 152 -18.52 22.98 24.30
N THR A 153 -19.73 22.73 23.79
CA THR A 153 -20.16 23.19 22.46
C THR A 153 -20.24 24.71 22.38
N GLU A 154 -20.80 25.37 23.39
CA GLU A 154 -20.82 26.84 23.48
C GLU A 154 -19.42 27.44 23.56
N ASN A 155 -18.50 26.79 24.29
CA ASN A 155 -17.11 27.21 24.35
C ASN A 155 -16.43 27.10 22.98
N PHE A 156 -16.70 26.02 22.23
CA PHE A 156 -16.22 25.87 20.87
C PHE A 156 -16.77 26.95 19.93
N TYR A 157 -18.08 27.20 19.97
CA TYR A 157 -18.71 28.32 19.26
C TYR A 157 -18.04 29.66 19.57
N ARG A 158 -17.77 29.92 20.86
CA ARG A 158 -17.12 31.14 21.33
C ARG A 158 -15.69 31.26 20.82
N MET A 159 -14.96 30.14 20.77
CA MET A 159 -13.60 30.08 20.26
C MET A 159 -13.53 30.54 18.80
N ILE A 160 -14.45 30.05 17.95
CA ILE A 160 -14.54 30.42 16.53
C ILE A 160 -15.00 31.87 16.38
N SER A 161 -16.12 32.23 17.00
CA SER A 161 -16.74 33.56 16.84
C SER A 161 -15.84 34.70 17.32
N LYS A 162 -15.05 34.48 18.38
CA LYS A 162 -14.09 35.46 18.89
C LYS A 162 -12.71 35.38 18.25
N LYS A 163 -12.49 34.45 17.31
CA LYS A 163 -11.19 34.17 16.70
C LYS A 163 -10.10 34.02 17.76
N ALA A 164 -10.35 33.17 18.74
CA ALA A 164 -9.43 32.97 19.86
C ALA A 164 -8.05 32.55 19.34
N VAL A 165 -7.00 33.16 19.91
CA VAL A 165 -5.62 32.87 19.54
C VAL A 165 -5.09 31.80 20.49
N ALA A 166 -4.51 30.73 19.93
CA ALA A 166 -3.84 29.71 20.72
C ALA A 166 -2.43 30.17 21.12
N PHE A 167 -1.97 29.71 22.28
CA PHE A 167 -0.58 29.91 22.69
C PHE A 167 0.37 29.18 21.73
N PRO A 168 1.59 29.72 21.50
CA PRO A 168 2.59 29.01 20.70
C PRO A 168 2.97 27.69 21.36
N ASN A 169 3.03 26.62 20.57
CA ASN A 169 3.45 25.29 21.02
C ASN A 169 4.65 24.78 20.19
N SER A 170 5.26 23.69 20.65
CA SER A 170 6.43 23.09 19.99
C SER A 170 6.12 22.57 18.58
N SER A 171 4.92 22.03 18.36
CA SER A 171 4.45 21.55 17.04
C SER A 171 4.52 22.67 15.99
N VAL A 172 4.02 23.86 16.34
CA VAL A 172 4.03 25.06 15.49
C VAL A 172 5.46 25.57 15.26
N ALA A 173 6.31 25.57 16.30
CA ALA A 173 7.69 26.01 16.19
C ALA A 173 8.55 25.11 15.28
N VAL A 174 8.39 23.79 15.40
CA VAL A 174 9.10 22.81 14.57
C VAL A 174 8.67 22.91 13.11
N LYS A 175 7.36 23.08 12.84
CA LYS A 175 6.85 23.30 11.48
C LYS A 175 7.46 24.52 10.80
N ARG A 176 7.64 25.62 11.55
CA ARG A 176 8.23 26.85 11.03
C ARG A 176 9.73 26.72 10.71
N ASN A 177 10.46 25.89 11.45
CA ASN A 177 11.91 25.83 11.39
C ASN A 177 12.48 24.64 10.60
N VAL A 178 11.79 23.49 10.56
CA VAL A 178 12.35 22.21 10.09
C VAL A 178 11.63 21.66 8.86
N LEU A 179 10.33 21.92 8.67
CA LEU A 179 9.55 21.44 7.52
C LEU A 179 9.80 22.28 6.25
N ARG A 180 11.07 22.48 5.89
CA ARG A 180 11.52 22.89 4.55
C ARG A 180 11.84 21.68 3.67
N THR A 181 11.20 20.54 3.92
CA THR A 181 11.34 19.36 3.07
C THR A 181 10.41 19.51 1.87
N SER A 182 10.91 19.12 0.70
CA SER A 182 10.37 19.25 -0.64
C SER A 182 8.95 18.69 -0.81
N ASN A 183 7.94 19.34 -0.23
CA ASN A 183 6.57 19.16 -0.68
C ASN A 183 6.50 19.76 -2.08
N LEU A 184 6.12 18.93 -3.07
CA LEU A 184 5.63 19.40 -4.35
C LEU A 184 4.62 20.51 -4.03
N SER A 185 4.98 21.77 -4.29
CA SER A 185 4.18 22.92 -3.89
C SER A 185 3.03 23.04 -4.88
N LEU A 186 2.05 22.15 -4.73
CA LEU A 186 0.82 22.17 -5.50
C LEU A 186 0.02 23.38 -5.06
N THR A 187 -0.47 24.12 -6.05
CA THR A 187 -1.51 25.12 -5.84
C THR A 187 -2.78 24.43 -5.31
N PRO A 188 -3.66 25.15 -4.59
CA PRO A 188 -4.92 24.59 -4.12
C PRO A 188 -5.75 23.95 -5.24
N GLN A 189 -5.69 24.49 -6.47
CA GLN A 189 -6.38 23.90 -7.63
C GLN A 189 -5.76 22.56 -8.06
N GLU A 190 -4.44 22.47 -8.16
CA GLU A 190 -3.75 21.23 -8.52
C GLU A 190 -3.96 20.14 -7.46
N SER A 191 -4.01 20.55 -6.20
CA SER A 191 -4.27 19.65 -5.07
C SER A 191 -5.67 19.02 -5.12
N GLU A 192 -6.68 19.83 -5.46
CA GLU A 192 -8.05 19.33 -5.65
C GLU A 192 -8.16 18.39 -6.84
N GLN A 193 -7.60 18.76 -7.99
CA GLN A 193 -7.58 17.89 -9.17
C GLN A 193 -6.90 16.55 -8.87
N LEU A 194 -5.79 16.57 -8.12
CA LEU A 194 -5.09 15.37 -7.69
C LEU A 194 -5.97 14.50 -6.77
N SER A 195 -6.69 15.11 -5.82
CA SER A 195 -7.61 14.38 -4.93
C SER A 195 -8.76 13.72 -5.69
N GLU A 196 -9.36 14.44 -6.65
CA GLU A 196 -10.44 13.91 -7.49
C GLU A 196 -9.93 12.77 -8.36
N TYR A 197 -8.73 12.92 -8.91
CA TYR A 197 -8.09 11.89 -9.71
C TYR A 197 -7.77 10.62 -8.92
N VAL A 198 -7.21 10.76 -7.71
CA VAL A 198 -6.93 9.61 -6.82
C VAL A 198 -8.23 8.93 -6.37
N SER A 199 -9.31 9.69 -6.20
CA SER A 199 -10.64 9.14 -5.88
C SER A 199 -11.31 8.40 -7.04
N ASN A 200 -10.85 8.61 -8.28
CA ASN A 200 -11.51 8.16 -9.51
C ASN A 200 -10.87 6.88 -10.08
N ASP A 201 -11.48 5.74 -9.77
CA ASP A 201 -11.09 4.40 -10.24
C ASP A 201 -10.99 4.27 -11.78
N ASN A 202 -11.66 5.12 -12.56
CA ASN A 202 -11.62 5.01 -14.03
C ASN A 202 -10.21 5.24 -14.58
N TYR A 203 -9.39 6.08 -13.94
CA TYR A 203 -8.04 6.31 -14.40
C TYR A 203 -7.08 5.18 -13.99
N VAL A 204 -7.27 4.56 -12.83
CA VAL A 204 -6.47 3.40 -12.41
C VAL A 204 -6.88 2.15 -13.17
N LYS A 205 -8.18 1.97 -13.45
CA LYS A 205 -8.68 0.94 -14.37
C LYS A 205 -8.16 1.18 -15.78
N LYS A 206 -8.26 2.40 -16.29
CA LYS A 206 -7.70 2.75 -17.60
C LYS A 206 -6.18 2.62 -17.63
N GLN A 207 -5.44 2.89 -16.56
CA GLN A 207 -4.00 2.58 -16.51
C GLN A 207 -3.73 1.08 -16.49
N LYS A 208 -4.54 0.28 -15.80
CA LYS A 208 -4.40 -1.17 -15.81
C LYS A 208 -4.76 -1.76 -17.16
N GLU A 209 -5.83 -1.27 -17.77
CA GLU A 209 -6.27 -1.61 -19.13
C GLU A 209 -5.25 -1.13 -20.16
N ASP A 210 -4.71 0.09 -20.03
CA ASP A 210 -3.66 0.65 -20.89
C ASP A 210 -2.34 -0.10 -20.65
N ILE A 211 -2.03 -0.59 -19.44
CA ILE A 211 -0.87 -1.45 -19.16
C ILE A 211 -1.09 -2.84 -19.76
N GLU A 212 -2.29 -3.41 -19.68
CA GLU A 212 -2.66 -4.68 -20.33
C GLU A 212 -2.67 -4.53 -21.85
N GLU A 213 -3.14 -3.40 -22.38
CA GLU A 213 -3.21 -3.09 -23.80
C GLU A 213 -1.80 -2.81 -24.32
N LEU A 214 -0.98 -2.03 -23.62
CA LEU A 214 0.44 -1.87 -23.89
C LEU A 214 1.19 -3.19 -23.75
N ALA A 215 0.89 -4.03 -22.77
CA ALA A 215 1.50 -5.37 -22.66
C ALA A 215 1.07 -6.27 -23.82
N SER A 216 -0.19 -6.19 -24.27
CA SER A 216 -0.70 -6.93 -25.43
C SER A 216 -0.14 -6.39 -26.75
N LEU A 217 0.09 -5.08 -26.85
CA LEU A 217 0.66 -4.39 -27.99
C LEU A 217 2.16 -4.63 -28.04
N PHE A 218 2.87 -4.62 -26.90
CA PHE A 218 4.26 -5.04 -26.79
C PHE A 218 4.38 -6.53 -27.14
N LYS A 219 3.49 -7.40 -26.66
CA LYS A 219 3.44 -8.82 -27.03
C LYS A 219 3.14 -9.03 -28.53
N GLY A 220 2.33 -8.15 -29.12
CA GLY A 220 2.01 -8.15 -30.56
C GLY A 220 3.11 -7.54 -31.45
N MET A 221 3.81 -6.51 -30.98
CA MET A 221 4.91 -5.84 -31.69
C MET A 221 6.26 -6.55 -31.49
N LEU A 222 6.42 -7.31 -30.41
CA LEU A 222 7.58 -8.18 -30.18
C LEU A 222 7.51 -9.47 -31.00
N GLY A 223 6.37 -9.80 -31.61
CA GLY A 223 6.19 -10.92 -32.53
C GLY A 223 6.68 -12.25 -31.94
N GLU A 224 5.80 -13.01 -31.30
CA GLU A 224 6.14 -14.30 -30.67
C GLU A 224 7.49 -14.22 -29.93
N GLU A 225 7.48 -13.64 -28.73
CA GLU A 225 8.55 -13.96 -27.78
C GLU A 225 8.56 -15.47 -27.63
N LYS A 226 9.57 -16.09 -28.24
CA LYS A 226 9.92 -17.49 -28.07
C LYS A 226 9.91 -17.77 -26.58
N ASP A 227 9.07 -18.75 -26.26
CA ASP A 227 8.85 -19.37 -24.96
C ASP A 227 10.14 -19.57 -24.15
N GLU A 228 9.94 -19.80 -22.85
CA GLU A 228 10.85 -20.54 -21.99
C GLU A 228 11.88 -21.35 -22.78
N ASP A 229 13.15 -20.96 -22.65
CA ASP A 229 14.31 -21.51 -23.34
C ASP A 229 14.14 -22.98 -23.77
N ASP A 230 13.87 -23.22 -25.06
CA ASP A 230 13.56 -24.51 -25.69
C ASP A 230 14.51 -25.64 -25.22
N TYR A 231 15.78 -25.31 -24.96
CA TYR A 231 16.75 -26.26 -24.43
C TYR A 231 16.41 -26.78 -23.04
N VAL A 232 15.92 -25.93 -22.13
CA VAL A 232 15.54 -26.28 -20.76
C VAL A 232 14.34 -27.22 -20.75
N GLU A 233 13.31 -26.93 -21.56
CA GLU A 233 12.12 -27.79 -21.65
C GLU A 233 12.44 -29.15 -22.29
N ARG A 234 13.29 -29.18 -23.32
CA ARG A 234 13.79 -30.44 -23.91
C ARG A 234 14.61 -31.27 -22.92
N LEU A 235 15.46 -30.64 -22.12
CA LEU A 235 16.24 -31.33 -21.07
C LEU A 235 15.34 -31.89 -19.97
N LYS A 236 14.36 -31.12 -19.50
CA LYS A 236 13.40 -31.57 -18.47
C LYS A 236 12.55 -32.75 -18.95
N SER A 237 12.07 -32.72 -20.19
CA SER A 237 11.19 -33.75 -20.75
C SER A 237 11.87 -35.10 -20.99
N HIS A 238 13.21 -35.14 -21.11
CA HIS A 238 13.98 -36.37 -21.38
C HIS A 238 14.85 -36.82 -20.20
N PHE A 239 14.60 -36.29 -19.00
CA PHE A 239 15.34 -36.64 -17.79
C PHE A 239 14.86 -37.96 -17.17
N PHE A 240 15.79 -38.90 -17.04
CA PHE A 240 15.60 -40.17 -16.34
C PHE A 240 16.51 -40.19 -15.09
N PRO A 241 15.94 -40.22 -13.88
CA PRO A 241 16.72 -40.16 -12.65
C PRO A 241 17.55 -41.42 -12.47
N MET A 242 18.76 -41.25 -11.94
CA MET A 242 19.67 -42.33 -11.55
C MET A 242 19.91 -42.24 -10.04
N GLU A 243 19.52 -43.26 -9.29
CA GLU A 243 19.72 -43.30 -7.83
C GLU A 243 21.20 -43.20 -7.48
N GLY A 244 21.54 -42.30 -6.55
CA GLY A 244 22.89 -42.06 -6.05
C GLY A 244 23.71 -41.07 -6.86
N LEU A 245 23.17 -40.43 -7.91
CA LEU A 245 23.89 -39.45 -8.72
C LEU A 245 23.65 -38.02 -8.23
N LYS A 246 24.74 -37.33 -7.86
CA LYS A 246 24.76 -35.88 -7.61
C LYS A 246 25.81 -35.26 -8.53
N ALA A 247 25.38 -34.34 -9.39
CA ALA A 247 26.24 -33.77 -10.41
C ALA A 247 25.72 -32.41 -10.90
N VAL A 248 26.64 -31.46 -11.07
CA VAL A 248 26.38 -30.17 -11.68
C VAL A 248 27.10 -30.08 -13.03
N PHE A 249 26.34 -30.00 -14.11
CA PHE A 249 26.88 -29.73 -15.45
C PHE A 249 26.70 -28.26 -15.81
N ARG A 250 27.73 -27.70 -16.42
CA ARG A 250 27.69 -26.39 -17.07
C ARG A 250 27.99 -26.58 -18.56
N ILE A 251 27.05 -26.22 -19.42
CA ILE A 251 27.20 -26.31 -20.87
C ILE A 251 27.26 -24.89 -21.43
N ASP A 252 28.45 -24.44 -21.83
CA ASP A 252 28.66 -23.18 -22.50
C ASP A 252 28.34 -23.30 -24.00
N LEU A 253 27.31 -22.58 -24.45
CA LEU A 253 26.97 -22.44 -25.85
C LEU A 253 27.82 -21.34 -26.45
N VAL A 254 28.81 -21.72 -27.27
CA VAL A 254 29.87 -20.81 -27.74
C VAL A 254 29.32 -19.65 -28.58
N GLU A 255 28.27 -19.91 -29.37
CA GLU A 255 27.69 -18.94 -30.30
C GLU A 255 26.73 -17.98 -29.59
N GLU A 256 26.00 -18.47 -28.58
CA GLU A 256 25.04 -17.68 -27.79
C GLU A 256 25.68 -16.92 -26.62
N LYS A 257 26.95 -17.20 -26.31
CA LYS A 257 27.68 -16.64 -25.16
C LYS A 257 26.94 -16.81 -23.83
N SER A 258 26.14 -17.87 -23.73
CA SER A 258 25.37 -18.22 -22.55
C SER A 258 25.74 -19.62 -22.06
N SER A 259 25.43 -19.91 -20.80
CA SER A 259 25.65 -21.22 -20.22
C SER A 259 24.35 -21.81 -19.70
N LEU A 260 24.11 -23.08 -19.99
CA LEU A 260 23.06 -23.90 -19.38
C LEU A 260 23.63 -24.60 -18.17
N ILE A 261 22.95 -24.45 -17.03
CA ILE A 261 23.28 -25.13 -15.79
C ILE A 261 22.28 -26.26 -15.58
N ILE A 262 22.79 -27.45 -15.29
CA ILE A 262 22.02 -28.66 -15.04
C ILE A 262 22.50 -29.21 -13.70
N ASP A 263 21.68 -29.01 -12.66
CA ASP A 263 21.94 -29.47 -11.31
C ASP A 263 21.07 -30.70 -11.01
N ILE A 264 21.73 -31.81 -10.68
CA ILE A 264 21.11 -33.11 -10.45
C ILE A 264 21.42 -33.53 -9.03
N ASN A 265 20.36 -33.80 -8.27
CA ASN A 265 20.44 -34.28 -6.91
C ASN A 265 19.50 -35.48 -6.73
N ASP A 266 20.03 -36.69 -6.93
CA ASP A 266 19.27 -37.93 -7.01
C ASP A 266 18.17 -37.87 -8.08
N SER A 267 16.91 -37.78 -7.65
CA SER A 267 15.74 -37.80 -8.53
C SER A 267 15.26 -36.42 -8.94
N LYS A 268 15.93 -35.34 -8.50
CA LYS A 268 15.54 -33.96 -8.81
C LYS A 268 16.50 -33.35 -9.81
N LEU A 269 15.94 -32.83 -10.90
CA LEU A 269 16.62 -32.03 -11.91
C LEU A 269 16.23 -30.56 -11.75
N ASN A 270 17.23 -29.68 -11.70
CA ASN A 270 17.04 -28.25 -11.86
C ASN A 270 17.88 -27.77 -13.05
N CYS A 271 17.23 -27.17 -14.05
CA CYS A 271 17.89 -26.71 -15.27
C CYS A 271 17.50 -25.26 -15.57
N TYR A 272 18.49 -24.40 -15.80
CA TYR A 272 18.31 -22.97 -16.05
C TYR A 272 19.52 -22.38 -16.78
N ARG A 273 19.34 -21.24 -17.46
CA ARG A 273 20.47 -20.44 -17.98
C ARG A 273 21.09 -19.62 -16.87
N GLY A 274 22.41 -19.65 -16.75
CA GLY A 274 23.11 -18.86 -15.74
C GLY A 274 24.58 -19.23 -15.60
N THR A 275 25.19 -18.79 -14.51
CA THR A 275 26.59 -19.07 -14.19
C THR A 275 26.67 -19.74 -12.84
N VAL A 276 27.49 -20.78 -12.72
CA VAL A 276 27.79 -21.45 -11.45
C VAL A 276 29.28 -21.31 -11.14
N GLU A 277 29.61 -21.09 -9.86
CA GLU A 277 31.00 -20.93 -9.41
C GLU A 277 31.78 -22.26 -9.43
N GLN A 278 31.11 -23.38 -9.20
CA GLN A 278 31.70 -24.73 -9.23
C GLN A 278 30.77 -25.68 -9.99
N ALA A 279 31.27 -26.31 -11.05
CA ALA A 279 30.59 -27.36 -11.80
C ALA A 279 31.46 -28.62 -11.81
N ASP A 280 30.84 -29.79 -11.67
CA ASP A 280 31.53 -31.08 -11.76
C ASP A 280 32.02 -31.35 -13.19
N VAL A 281 31.28 -30.87 -14.19
CA VAL A 281 31.63 -30.93 -15.60
C VAL A 281 31.30 -29.61 -16.27
N THR A 282 32.28 -28.98 -16.92
CA THR A 282 32.08 -27.83 -17.79
C THR A 282 32.34 -28.24 -19.23
N ALA A 283 31.31 -28.18 -20.07
CA ALA A 283 31.39 -28.46 -21.49
C ALA A 283 31.25 -27.17 -22.31
N LYS A 284 31.95 -27.08 -23.42
CA LYS A 284 31.79 -26.03 -24.42
C LYS A 284 31.44 -26.67 -25.75
N VAL A 285 30.34 -26.21 -26.35
CA VAL A 285 29.75 -26.81 -27.55
C VAL A 285 29.17 -25.71 -28.44
N LYS A 286 29.15 -25.95 -29.75
CA LYS A 286 28.45 -25.07 -30.71
C LYS A 286 26.95 -25.35 -30.65
N THR A 287 26.11 -24.34 -30.88
CA THR A 287 24.65 -24.49 -30.79
C THR A 287 24.13 -25.61 -31.71
N ALA A 288 24.59 -25.66 -32.96
CA ALA A 288 24.20 -26.71 -33.91
C ALA A 288 24.56 -28.15 -33.46
N VAL A 289 25.66 -28.33 -32.72
CA VAL A 289 26.06 -29.65 -32.20
C VAL A 289 25.22 -30.01 -30.97
N PHE A 290 24.86 -29.02 -30.15
CA PHE A 290 24.00 -29.24 -28.99
C PHE A 290 22.56 -29.57 -29.39
N GLU A 291 22.02 -28.92 -30.42
CA GLU A 291 20.72 -29.27 -31.01
C GLU A 291 20.70 -30.70 -31.53
N GLN A 292 21.76 -31.16 -32.21
CA GLN A 292 21.89 -32.56 -32.63
C GLN A 292 21.85 -33.54 -31.45
N VAL A 293 22.36 -33.14 -30.28
CA VAL A 293 22.29 -33.94 -29.05
C VAL A 293 20.86 -33.99 -28.51
N LEU A 294 20.17 -32.84 -28.45
CA LEU A 294 18.80 -32.74 -27.97
C LEU A 294 17.79 -33.43 -28.90
N ASP A 295 18.07 -33.46 -30.21
CA ASP A 295 17.26 -34.17 -31.22
C ASP A 295 17.58 -35.67 -31.29
N GLY A 296 18.54 -36.16 -30.48
CA GLY A 296 18.91 -37.58 -30.40
C GLY A 296 19.69 -38.11 -31.61
N THR A 297 20.05 -37.25 -32.57
CA THR A 297 20.85 -37.61 -33.75
C THR A 297 22.33 -37.86 -33.42
N LYS A 298 22.78 -37.35 -32.27
CA LYS A 298 24.15 -37.50 -31.76
C LYS A 298 24.14 -37.65 -30.24
N THR A 299 25.04 -38.44 -29.66
CA THR A 299 25.16 -38.51 -28.19
C THR A 299 26.18 -37.48 -27.69
N PHE A 300 26.00 -36.99 -26.47
CA PHE A 300 26.89 -36.02 -25.84
C PHE A 300 28.33 -36.57 -25.73
N GLN A 301 28.47 -37.86 -25.42
CA GLN A 301 29.76 -38.55 -25.46
C GLN A 301 30.36 -38.62 -26.86
N SER A 302 29.57 -38.90 -27.90
CA SER A 302 30.10 -38.97 -29.28
C SER A 302 30.58 -37.60 -29.79
N ALA A 303 29.89 -36.53 -29.39
CA ALA A 303 30.31 -35.14 -29.66
C ALA A 303 31.64 -34.82 -28.93
N PHE A 304 31.83 -35.31 -27.71
CA PHE A 304 33.09 -35.18 -26.98
C PHE A 304 34.23 -35.97 -27.65
N MET A 305 33.99 -37.23 -28.01
CA MET A 305 35.00 -38.11 -28.59
C MET A 305 35.42 -37.70 -30.02
N SER A 306 34.54 -37.05 -30.76
CA SER A 306 34.83 -36.50 -32.11
C SER A 306 35.51 -35.13 -32.08
N GLY A 307 35.67 -34.52 -30.89
CA GLY A 307 36.31 -33.22 -30.72
C GLY A 307 35.42 -32.01 -31.02
N GLU A 308 34.13 -32.22 -31.32
CA GLU A 308 33.16 -31.15 -31.57
C GLU A 308 32.63 -30.51 -30.28
N LEU A 309 32.73 -31.24 -29.16
CA LEU A 309 32.47 -30.77 -27.81
C LEU A 309 33.76 -30.87 -26.99
N SER A 310 34.13 -29.79 -26.32
CA SER A 310 35.25 -29.81 -25.37
C SER A 310 34.70 -29.86 -23.95
N ALA A 311 35.28 -30.66 -23.05
CA ALA A 311 34.82 -30.74 -21.67
C ALA A 311 35.99 -30.81 -20.68
N GLN A 312 35.77 -30.24 -19.49
CA GLN A 312 36.68 -30.21 -18.36
C GLN A 312 35.93 -30.64 -17.09
N GLY A 313 36.61 -31.34 -16.19
CA GLY A 313 36.02 -31.82 -14.93
C GLY A 313 35.99 -33.34 -14.81
N ASN A 314 34.97 -33.88 -14.15
CA ASN A 314 34.86 -35.30 -13.85
C ASN A 314 34.31 -36.11 -15.04
N PHE A 315 35.21 -36.78 -15.76
CA PHE A 315 34.86 -37.60 -16.93
C PHE A 315 33.93 -38.80 -16.61
N LYS A 316 33.88 -39.29 -15.37
CA LYS A 316 32.91 -40.33 -14.98
C LYS A 316 31.49 -39.75 -14.97
N ILE A 317 31.33 -38.52 -14.49
CA ILE A 317 30.06 -37.79 -14.50
C ILE A 317 29.67 -37.40 -15.93
N LEU A 318 30.62 -36.97 -16.76
CA LEU A 318 30.37 -36.69 -18.19
C LEU A 318 29.77 -37.89 -18.92
N ARG A 319 30.27 -39.11 -18.65
CA ARG A 319 29.72 -40.33 -19.23
C ARG A 319 28.28 -40.60 -18.82
N ASN A 320 27.87 -40.15 -17.64
CA ASN A 320 26.50 -40.37 -17.20
C ASN A 320 25.49 -39.49 -17.93
N PHE A 321 25.91 -38.42 -18.63
CA PHE A 321 25.02 -37.47 -19.31
C PHE A 321 24.03 -38.16 -20.27
N ASP A 322 24.51 -39.03 -21.15
CA ASP A 322 23.65 -39.77 -22.09
C ASP A 322 22.80 -40.86 -21.42
N THR A 323 23.11 -41.21 -20.16
CA THR A 323 22.32 -42.17 -19.37
C THR A 323 21.15 -41.50 -18.67
N ILE A 324 21.34 -40.26 -18.20
CA ILE A 324 20.33 -39.45 -17.51
C ILE A 324 19.44 -38.66 -18.47
N PHE A 325 19.93 -38.33 -19.67
CA PHE A 325 19.16 -37.67 -20.70
C PHE A 325 19.06 -38.58 -21.91
N ARG A 326 17.88 -39.17 -22.10
CA ARG A 326 17.63 -40.11 -23.19
C ARG A 326 16.85 -39.41 -24.29
N PHE A 327 17.58 -38.79 -25.21
CA PHE A 327 17.00 -38.09 -26.38
C PHE A 327 16.74 -39.02 -27.56
N GLN A 328 17.02 -40.32 -27.46
CA GLN A 328 16.78 -41.25 -28.56
C GLN A 328 15.29 -41.39 -28.85
N ASN A 329 14.89 -41.12 -30.10
CA ASN A 329 13.70 -41.72 -30.67
C ASN A 329 14.01 -43.20 -30.96
N ILE A 330 13.76 -44.07 -29.96
CA ILE A 330 13.26 -45.46 -30.06
C ILE A 330 12.83 -45.91 -28.65
#